data_AF-A0A1Y4IP70-F1
#
_entry.id   AF-A0A1Y4IP70-F1
#
_cell.length_a   1.000
_cell.length_b   1.000
_cell.length_c   1.000
_cell.angle_alpha   90.00
_cell.angle_beta   90.00
_cell.angle_gamma   90.00
#
_symmetry.space_group_name_H-M   'P 1'
#
loop_
_entity.id
_entity.type
_entity.pdbx_description
1 polymer ?
#
loop_
_entity_poly.entity_id
_entity_poly.type
_entity_poly.pdbx_seq_one_letter_code
_entity_poly.pdbx_strand_id
1 'polypeptide(L)'
;MSLDRQDRIDRYIRGEMPEGEMQAFERDLEKDDFLSHQYEETLLIAESIRDVAADRELMEAFRMTSEEEMKAFMKEKRSGRRFLNRASWVAAAILLVAAAILLVAVVTRILLLPPSKSMEGLYLMYYEPVGYEALVSRGSVSDEPDKLLREAFVEYKKGNYIAALRGFESAPTLTEEISFFSAICYLELNDPENAIARLLPLVEMGDKCLYFQPAEWYLSMAYLKSHQKENALSSLKRIVETDGFYAEKAKAILDKLEE
;
A
#
# COMPACT_ATOMS: atom_id res chain seq x y z
N MET A 1 -33.62 21.91 7.03
CA MET A 1 -32.26 22.12 7.59
C MET A 1 -31.14 21.93 6.57
N SER A 2 -31.31 21.22 5.45
CA SER A 2 -30.26 21.13 4.39
C SER A 2 -30.17 22.38 3.51
N LEU A 3 -31.32 22.95 3.12
CA LEU A 3 -31.40 24.14 2.25
C LEU A 3 -30.73 25.39 2.87
N ASP A 4 -30.83 25.56 4.18
CA ASP A 4 -30.23 26.68 4.92
C ASP A 4 -28.69 26.57 4.99
N ARG A 5 -28.15 25.36 5.01
CA ARG A 5 -26.69 25.12 5.02
C ARG A 5 -26.05 25.36 3.65
N GLN A 6 -26.71 24.94 2.58
CA GLN A 6 -26.21 25.17 1.22
C GLN A 6 -26.14 26.66 0.89
N ASP A 7 -27.16 27.44 1.26
CA ASP A 7 -27.18 28.89 1.03
C ASP A 7 -26.01 29.61 1.74
N ARG A 8 -25.66 29.15 2.95
CA ARG A 8 -24.49 29.63 3.68
C ARG A 8 -23.18 29.29 2.95
N ILE A 9 -23.02 28.06 2.48
CA ILE A 9 -21.83 27.65 1.71
C ILE A 9 -21.69 28.51 0.45
N ASP A 10 -22.77 28.69 -0.31
CA ASP A 10 -22.77 29.44 -1.56
C ASP A 10 -22.43 30.92 -1.33
N ARG A 11 -23.01 31.56 -0.29
CA ARG A 11 -22.72 32.95 0.08
C ARG A 11 -21.29 33.14 0.55
N TYR A 12 -20.71 32.18 1.26
CA TYR A 12 -19.30 32.22 1.68
C TYR A 12 -18.36 32.13 0.46
N ILE A 13 -18.58 31.17 -0.45
CA ILE A 13 -17.78 31.01 -1.68
C ILE A 13 -17.87 32.26 -2.58
N ARG A 14 -19.03 32.93 -2.63
CA ARG A 14 -19.21 34.18 -3.38
C ARG A 14 -18.68 35.42 -2.67
N GLY A 15 -18.25 35.34 -1.42
CA GLY A 15 -17.80 36.50 -0.63
C GLY A 15 -18.92 37.46 -0.24
N GLU A 16 -20.17 36.96 -0.14
CA GLU A 16 -21.38 37.74 0.17
C GLU A 16 -21.75 37.71 1.67
N MET A 17 -20.86 37.18 2.52
CA MET A 17 -21.04 37.15 3.97
C MET A 17 -20.40 38.39 4.63
N PRO A 18 -21.15 39.15 5.46
CA PRO A 18 -20.56 40.15 6.35
C PRO A 18 -19.53 39.53 7.30
N GLU A 19 -18.53 40.31 7.71
CA GLU A 19 -17.40 39.84 8.50
C GLU A 19 -17.79 39.06 9.78
N GLY A 20 -18.82 39.51 10.50
CA GLY A 20 -19.31 38.81 11.69
C GLY A 20 -19.99 37.47 11.40
N GLU A 21 -20.65 37.34 10.24
CA GLU A 21 -21.29 36.10 9.78
C GLU A 21 -20.24 35.11 9.24
N MET A 22 -19.24 35.64 8.53
CA MET A 22 -18.10 34.89 7.99
C MET A 22 -17.30 34.21 9.11
N GLN A 23 -16.92 34.94 10.16
CA GLN A 23 -16.20 34.37 11.30
C GLN A 23 -17.02 33.33 12.06
N ALA A 24 -18.34 33.46 12.08
CA ALA A 24 -19.21 32.44 12.69
C ALA A 24 -19.27 31.17 11.82
N PHE A 25 -19.34 31.33 10.51
CA PHE A 25 -19.30 30.22 9.57
C PHE A 25 -17.95 29.47 9.59
N GLU A 26 -16.82 30.16 9.67
CA GLU A 26 -15.49 29.55 9.80
C GLU A 26 -15.35 28.73 11.09
N ARG A 27 -15.88 29.23 12.21
CA ARG A 27 -15.93 28.46 13.47
C ARG A 27 -16.84 27.25 13.40
N ASP A 28 -17.90 27.29 12.58
CA ASP A 28 -18.78 26.15 12.36
C ASP A 28 -18.10 25.11 11.46
N LEU A 29 -17.34 25.54 10.44
CA LEU A 29 -16.54 24.65 9.59
C LEU A 29 -15.48 23.87 10.39
N GLU A 30 -14.87 24.49 11.40
CA GLU A 30 -13.89 23.81 12.27
C GLU A 30 -14.52 22.78 13.23
N LYS A 31 -15.83 22.85 13.48
CA LYS A 31 -16.51 22.04 14.50
C LYS A 31 -17.47 21.00 13.93
N ASP A 32 -17.96 21.20 12.71
CA ASP A 32 -18.91 20.32 12.03
C ASP A 32 -18.25 19.68 10.80
N ASP A 33 -17.76 18.45 10.96
CA ASP A 33 -17.13 17.65 9.91
C ASP A 33 -18.03 17.51 8.66
N PHE A 34 -19.35 17.46 8.84
CA PHE A 34 -20.30 17.34 7.74
C PHE A 34 -20.42 18.65 6.94
N LEU A 35 -20.43 19.79 7.64
CA LEU A 35 -20.43 21.10 7.00
C LEU A 35 -19.13 21.36 6.23
N SER A 36 -17.99 20.93 6.80
CA SER A 36 -16.67 21.01 6.14
C SER A 36 -16.64 20.21 4.83
N HIS A 37 -17.12 18.96 4.87
CA HIS A 37 -17.17 18.11 3.67
C HIS A 37 -18.07 18.70 2.57
N GLN A 38 -19.24 19.27 2.92
CA GLN A 38 -20.14 19.91 1.95
C GLN A 38 -19.54 21.18 1.34
N TYR A 39 -18.75 21.94 2.11
CA TYR A 39 -18.03 23.11 1.63
C TYR A 39 -16.95 22.72 0.60
N GLU A 40 -16.17 21.67 0.87
CA GLU A 40 -15.14 21.17 -0.06
C GLU A 40 -15.72 20.70 -1.39
N GLU A 41 -16.83 19.95 -1.36
CA GLU A 41 -17.52 19.50 -2.60
C GLU A 41 -18.03 20.68 -3.44
N THR A 42 -18.59 21.70 -2.79
CA THR A 42 -19.13 22.88 -3.48
C THR A 42 -18.00 23.75 -4.07
N LEU A 43 -16.87 23.85 -3.36
CA LEU A 43 -15.70 24.59 -3.83
C LEU A 43 -15.11 23.99 -5.12
N LEU A 44 -15.03 22.65 -5.20
CA LEU A 44 -14.53 21.93 -6.37
C LEU A 44 -15.38 22.20 -7.63
N ILE A 45 -16.71 22.26 -7.47
CA ILE A 45 -17.65 22.57 -8.55
C ILE A 45 -17.51 24.04 -8.97
N ALA A 46 -17.41 24.96 -8.00
CA ALA A 46 -17.27 26.39 -8.28
C ALA A 46 -15.96 26.71 -9.02
N GLU A 47 -14.86 26.05 -8.68
CA GLU A 47 -13.57 26.16 -9.37
C GLU A 47 -13.65 25.63 -10.81
N SER A 48 -14.29 24.48 -11.00
CA SER A 48 -14.51 23.87 -12.32
C SER A 48 -15.31 24.77 -13.28
N ILE A 49 -16.23 25.60 -12.75
CA ILE A 49 -17.02 26.55 -13.54
C ILE A 49 -16.21 27.82 -13.87
N ARG A 50 -15.28 28.23 -12.99
CA ARG A 50 -14.45 29.41 -13.21
C ARG A 50 -13.50 29.24 -14.41
N ASP A 51 -13.04 28.01 -14.65
CA ASP A 51 -12.28 27.65 -15.85
C ASP A 51 -13.10 27.78 -17.15
N VAL A 52 -14.40 27.53 -17.09
CA VAL A 52 -15.33 27.71 -18.23
C VAL A 52 -15.64 29.20 -18.48
N ALA A 53 -15.67 30.02 -17.42
CA ALA A 53 -15.92 31.47 -17.53
C ALA A 53 -14.69 32.25 -18.06
N ALA A 54 -13.49 31.68 -18.00
CA ALA A 54 -12.27 32.27 -18.57
C ALA A 54 -12.23 32.20 -20.11
N ASP A 55 -13.16 31.45 -20.74
CA ASP A 55 -13.24 31.29 -22.18
C ASP A 55 -13.99 32.47 -22.83
N ARG A 56 -13.22 33.49 -23.23
CA ARG A 56 -13.73 34.75 -23.80
C ARG A 56 -14.51 34.55 -25.11
N GLU A 57 -14.24 33.49 -25.87
CA GLU A 57 -14.96 33.19 -27.12
C GLU A 57 -16.42 32.79 -26.87
N LEU A 58 -16.69 32.09 -25.77
CA LEU A 58 -18.04 31.63 -25.41
C LEU A 58 -18.94 32.81 -24.98
N MET A 59 -18.39 33.78 -24.26
CA MET A 59 -19.10 34.99 -23.83
C MET A 59 -19.41 35.95 -24.99
N GLU A 60 -18.52 36.07 -25.98
CA GLU A 60 -18.79 36.87 -27.19
C GLU A 60 -19.92 36.27 -28.04
N ALA A 61 -20.00 34.94 -28.11
CA ALA A 61 -21.09 34.24 -28.80
C ALA A 61 -22.48 34.48 -28.14
N PHE A 62 -22.53 34.67 -26.81
CA PHE A 62 -23.78 34.94 -26.10
C PHE A 62 -24.24 36.41 -26.17
N ARG A 63 -23.32 37.36 -26.40
CA ARG A 63 -23.63 38.80 -26.48
C ARG A 63 -24.15 39.23 -27.84
N MET A 64 -23.89 38.45 -28.89
CA MET A 64 -24.28 38.77 -30.26
C MET A 64 -25.39 37.85 -30.76
N THR A 65 -26.63 37.96 -30.28
CA THR A 65 -27.77 37.45 -31.07
C THR A 65 -29.09 38.09 -30.64
N SER A 66 -29.74 38.79 -31.58
CA SER A 66 -31.18 39.07 -31.48
C SER A 66 -31.97 37.78 -31.72
N GLU A 67 -33.16 37.65 -31.13
CA GLU A 67 -34.00 36.43 -31.21
C GLU A 67 -34.32 35.97 -32.65
N GLU A 68 -34.25 36.87 -33.63
CA GLU A 68 -34.54 36.62 -35.04
C GLU A 68 -33.42 35.80 -35.74
N GLU A 69 -32.15 36.11 -35.48
CA GLU A 69 -31.01 35.37 -36.07
C GLU A 69 -30.87 33.97 -35.45
N MET A 70 -31.22 33.83 -34.16
CA MET A 70 -31.29 32.55 -33.46
C MET A 70 -32.29 31.57 -34.12
N LYS A 71 -33.44 32.08 -34.59
CA LYS A 71 -34.47 31.26 -35.26
C LYS A 71 -34.06 30.87 -36.68
N ALA A 72 -33.38 31.74 -37.42
CA ALA A 72 -32.86 31.45 -38.75
C ALA A 72 -31.76 30.36 -38.69
N PHE A 73 -30.81 30.49 -37.76
CA PHE A 73 -29.73 29.52 -37.56
C PHE A 73 -30.24 28.15 -37.07
N MET A 74 -31.28 28.14 -36.22
CA MET A 74 -31.94 26.91 -35.75
C MET A 74 -32.72 26.17 -36.85
N LYS A 75 -33.23 26.90 -37.86
CA LYS A 75 -34.02 26.30 -38.96
C LYS A 75 -33.14 25.68 -40.04
N GLU A 76 -31.97 26.27 -40.31
CA GLU A 76 -31.00 25.73 -41.27
C GLU A 76 -30.22 24.53 -40.71
N LYS A 77 -29.92 24.51 -39.40
CA LYS A 77 -29.15 23.42 -38.77
C LYS A 77 -29.97 22.17 -38.39
N ARG A 78 -31.29 22.16 -38.66
CA ARG A 78 -32.19 21.03 -38.35
C ARG A 78 -32.28 19.94 -39.42
N SER A 79 -31.66 20.09 -40.60
CA SER A 79 -31.65 19.04 -41.64
C SER A 79 -30.34 18.21 -41.70
N GLY A 80 -29.31 18.56 -40.93
CA GLY A 80 -27.98 17.90 -41.01
C GLY A 80 -27.58 16.98 -39.85
N ARG A 81 -28.42 16.80 -38.82
CA ARG A 81 -28.00 16.21 -37.52
C ARG A 81 -28.43 14.76 -37.28
N ARG A 82 -28.43 13.92 -38.33
CA ARG A 82 -28.65 12.45 -38.17
C ARG A 82 -27.42 11.58 -38.44
N PHE A 83 -26.27 12.17 -38.75
CA PHE A 83 -25.00 11.45 -38.88
C PHE A 83 -23.90 12.26 -38.21
N LEU A 84 -23.67 12.04 -36.92
CA LEU A 84 -22.48 12.32 -36.09
C LEU A 84 -22.98 12.18 -34.62
N ASN A 85 -22.55 11.24 -33.77
CA ASN A 85 -21.32 10.46 -33.80
C ASN A 85 -21.47 9.07 -33.14
N ARG A 86 -21.89 8.05 -33.91
CA ARG A 86 -21.53 6.64 -33.60
C ARG A 86 -20.00 6.46 -33.54
N ALA A 87 -19.26 7.29 -34.29
CA ALA A 87 -17.80 7.32 -34.27
C ALA A 87 -17.19 7.75 -32.92
N SER A 88 -17.87 8.58 -32.13
CA SER A 88 -17.41 9.00 -30.78
C SER A 88 -17.60 7.87 -29.76
N TRP A 89 -18.71 7.14 -29.84
CA TRP A 89 -18.93 5.94 -29.03
C TRP A 89 -18.01 4.78 -29.41
N VAL A 90 -17.74 4.62 -30.71
CA VAL A 90 -16.76 3.63 -31.19
C VAL A 90 -15.34 4.04 -30.80
N ALA A 91 -14.96 5.32 -30.86
CA ALA A 91 -13.67 5.79 -30.39
C ALA A 91 -13.49 5.64 -28.87
N ALA A 92 -14.53 5.91 -28.07
CA ALA A 92 -14.52 5.68 -26.63
C ALA A 92 -14.45 4.18 -26.29
N ALA A 93 -15.16 3.32 -27.03
CA ALA A 93 -15.08 1.88 -26.89
C ALA A 93 -13.70 1.34 -27.30
N ILE A 94 -13.09 1.87 -28.36
CA ILE A 94 -11.72 1.53 -28.79
C ILE A 94 -10.69 1.96 -27.75
N LEU A 95 -10.84 3.12 -27.12
CA LEU A 95 -9.97 3.59 -26.03
C LEU A 95 -10.07 2.71 -24.79
N LEU A 96 -11.28 2.27 -24.41
CA LEU A 96 -11.49 1.32 -23.30
C LEU A 96 -10.89 -0.05 -23.60
N VAL A 97 -11.08 -0.55 -24.82
CA VAL A 97 -10.49 -1.83 -25.25
C VAL A 97 -8.96 -1.71 -25.31
N ALA A 98 -8.41 -0.58 -25.79
CA ALA A 98 -6.97 -0.34 -25.81
C ALA A 98 -6.38 -0.25 -24.40
N ALA A 99 -7.07 0.41 -23.46
CA ALA A 99 -6.68 0.46 -22.06
C ALA A 99 -6.74 -0.93 -21.39
N ALA A 100 -7.78 -1.72 -21.69
CA ALA A 100 -7.89 -3.09 -21.21
C ALA A 100 -6.79 -4.01 -21.80
N ILE A 101 -6.46 -3.85 -23.09
CA ILE A 101 -5.35 -4.58 -23.73
C ILE A 101 -4.01 -4.15 -23.13
N LEU A 102 -3.80 -2.86 -22.85
CA LEU A 102 -2.61 -2.35 -22.16
C LEU A 102 -2.50 -2.91 -20.74
N LEU A 103 -3.60 -2.93 -20.00
CA LEU A 103 -3.64 -3.46 -18.65
C LEU A 103 -3.38 -4.97 -18.65
N VAL A 104 -4.02 -5.72 -19.54
CA VAL A 104 -3.74 -7.15 -19.76
C VAL A 104 -2.30 -7.33 -20.18
N ALA A 105 -1.73 -6.50 -21.06
CA ALA A 105 -0.34 -6.62 -21.49
C ALA A 105 0.64 -6.32 -20.34
N VAL A 106 0.35 -5.35 -19.47
CA VAL A 106 1.15 -5.04 -18.29
C VAL A 106 1.05 -6.16 -17.26
N VAL A 107 -0.15 -6.63 -16.94
CA VAL A 107 -0.35 -7.76 -16.02
C VAL A 107 0.29 -9.03 -16.57
N THR A 108 0.11 -9.32 -17.85
CA THR A 108 0.73 -10.47 -18.52
C THR A 108 2.24 -10.32 -18.56
N ARG A 109 2.77 -9.10 -18.77
CA ARG A 109 4.21 -8.85 -18.68
C ARG A 109 4.74 -9.04 -17.27
N ILE A 110 4.01 -8.65 -16.23
CA ILE A 110 4.36 -8.88 -14.82
C ILE A 110 4.30 -10.36 -14.47
N LEU A 111 3.29 -11.09 -14.97
CA LEU A 111 3.14 -12.52 -14.74
C LEU A 111 4.13 -13.37 -15.57
N LEU A 112 4.54 -12.89 -16.75
CA LEU A 112 5.54 -13.53 -17.62
C LEU A 112 6.96 -13.02 -17.38
N LEU A 113 7.15 -12.01 -16.51
CA LEU A 113 8.47 -11.58 -16.09
C LEU A 113 9.10 -12.78 -15.38
N PRO A 114 10.24 -13.30 -15.88
CA PRO A 114 10.91 -14.38 -15.19
C PRO A 114 11.17 -13.93 -13.75
N PRO A 115 10.97 -14.81 -12.75
CA PRO A 115 11.18 -14.45 -11.35
C PRO A 115 12.55 -13.78 -11.26
N SER A 116 12.56 -12.52 -10.87
CA SER A 116 13.76 -11.72 -10.97
C SER A 116 14.84 -12.41 -10.15
N LYS A 117 15.98 -12.70 -10.76
CA LYS A 117 17.17 -13.20 -10.06
C LYS A 117 17.71 -12.19 -9.03
N SER A 118 17.08 -11.02 -8.91
CA SER A 118 17.40 -10.06 -7.86
C SER A 118 17.19 -10.69 -6.48
N MET A 119 17.98 -10.26 -5.51
CA MET A 119 17.89 -10.74 -4.14
C MET A 119 16.49 -10.52 -3.54
N GLU A 120 15.82 -9.41 -3.90
CA GLU A 120 14.44 -9.16 -3.48
C GLU A 120 13.45 -10.17 -4.10
N GLY A 121 13.64 -10.54 -5.37
CA GLY A 121 12.80 -11.57 -6.01
C GLY A 121 13.01 -12.95 -5.39
N LEU A 122 14.25 -13.26 -5.00
CA LEU A 122 14.59 -14.50 -4.28
C LEU A 122 14.01 -14.51 -2.86
N TYR A 123 14.07 -13.39 -2.14
CA TYR A 123 13.40 -13.23 -0.85
C TYR A 123 11.90 -13.51 -1.00
N LEU A 124 11.21 -12.80 -1.90
CA LEU A 124 9.76 -12.96 -2.10
C LEU A 124 9.33 -14.38 -2.52
N MET A 125 10.21 -15.13 -3.18
CA MET A 125 9.90 -16.48 -3.65
C MET A 125 10.09 -17.56 -2.58
N TYR A 126 10.98 -17.36 -1.61
CA TYR A 126 11.35 -18.40 -0.63
C TYR A 126 11.05 -18.04 0.82
N TYR A 127 10.90 -16.76 1.14
CA TYR A 127 10.55 -16.32 2.47
C TYR A 127 9.07 -16.60 2.76
N GLU A 128 8.82 -17.21 3.91
CA GLU A 128 7.50 -17.39 4.48
C GLU A 128 7.61 -17.08 5.97
N PRO A 129 6.68 -16.32 6.58
CA PRO A 129 6.69 -16.11 8.02
C PRO A 129 6.53 -17.45 8.76
N VAL A 130 7.26 -17.65 9.85
CA VAL A 130 7.14 -18.89 10.62
C VAL A 130 5.77 -18.99 11.29
N GLY A 131 5.05 -20.07 11.04
CA GLY A 131 3.91 -20.43 11.87
C GLY A 131 4.37 -20.82 13.28
N TYR A 132 3.92 -20.09 14.32
CA TYR A 132 4.24 -20.37 15.72
C TYR A 132 4.07 -21.86 16.11
N GLU A 133 3.03 -22.51 15.60
CA GLU A 133 2.68 -23.89 15.93
C GLU A 133 3.70 -24.92 15.40
N ALA A 134 4.46 -24.57 14.36
CA ALA A 134 5.49 -25.44 13.78
C ALA A 134 6.73 -25.59 14.69
N LEU A 135 6.98 -24.61 15.58
CA LEU A 135 8.16 -24.60 16.45
C LEU A 135 7.85 -25.04 17.89
N VAL A 136 6.67 -24.70 18.42
CA VAL A 136 6.28 -25.04 19.81
C VAL A 136 6.17 -26.55 20.05
N SER A 137 5.81 -27.33 19.03
CA SER A 137 5.75 -28.79 19.11
C SER A 137 7.11 -29.45 19.42
N ARG A 138 8.23 -28.71 19.22
CA ARG A 138 9.60 -29.24 19.34
C ARG A 138 10.37 -28.81 20.60
N GLY A 139 9.87 -27.90 21.42
CA GLY A 139 10.54 -27.58 22.66
C GLY A 139 10.08 -26.30 23.34
N SER A 140 9.15 -26.43 24.29
CA SER A 140 9.21 -25.70 25.56
C SER A 140 8.14 -26.22 26.51
N VAL A 141 8.58 -27.03 27.48
CA VAL A 141 7.99 -27.05 28.81
C VAL A 141 8.86 -26.10 29.63
N SER A 142 8.42 -24.87 29.78
CA SER A 142 8.98 -23.91 30.74
C SER A 142 7.83 -23.03 31.21
N ASP A 143 7.86 -22.70 32.51
CA ASP A 143 6.79 -22.12 33.31
C ASP A 143 5.92 -21.08 32.59
N GLU A 144 4.61 -21.09 32.90
CA GLU A 144 3.57 -20.30 32.25
C GLU A 144 4.10 -18.96 31.69
N PRO A 145 4.16 -18.78 30.37
CA PRO A 145 4.66 -17.54 29.80
C PRO A 145 3.87 -16.37 30.37
N ASP A 146 4.60 -15.32 30.76
CA ASP A 146 4.03 -14.10 31.30
C ASP A 146 2.86 -13.65 30.42
N LYS A 147 1.80 -13.12 31.03
CA LYS A 147 0.55 -12.77 30.33
C LYS A 147 0.83 -11.93 29.08
N LEU A 148 1.79 -11.00 29.17
CA LEU A 148 2.24 -10.14 28.08
C LEU A 148 2.88 -10.92 26.92
N LEU A 149 3.66 -11.96 27.22
CA LEU A 149 4.29 -12.79 26.20
C LEU A 149 3.24 -13.65 25.46
N ARG A 150 2.24 -14.18 26.18
CA ARG A 150 1.09 -14.87 25.56
C ARG A 150 0.31 -13.94 24.63
N GLU A 151 0.05 -12.71 25.06
CA GLU A 151 -0.62 -11.71 24.24
C GLU A 151 0.20 -11.34 22.99
N ALA A 152 1.53 -11.20 23.12
CA ALA A 152 2.43 -10.95 21.99
C ALA A 152 2.33 -12.04 20.92
N PHE A 153 2.30 -13.32 21.32
CA PHE A 153 2.13 -14.44 20.40
C PHE A 153 0.75 -14.51 19.76
N VAL A 154 -0.30 -14.11 20.48
CA VAL A 154 -1.65 -13.97 19.89
C VAL A 154 -1.64 -12.91 18.80
N GLU A 155 -1.01 -11.77 19.01
CA GLU A 155 -0.90 -10.72 18.00
C GLU A 155 -0.01 -11.14 16.82
N TYR A 156 1.08 -11.88 17.09
CA TYR A 156 1.92 -12.46 16.04
C TYR A 156 1.11 -13.39 15.12
N LYS A 157 0.32 -14.31 15.69
CA LYS A 157 -0.55 -15.21 14.93
C LYS A 157 -1.60 -14.50 14.08
N LYS A 158 -2.01 -13.28 14.46
CA LYS A 158 -2.93 -12.44 13.70
C LYS A 158 -2.24 -11.64 12.58
N GLY A 159 -0.91 -11.68 12.48
CA GLY A 159 -0.13 -10.83 11.59
C GLY A 159 0.05 -9.39 12.09
N ASN A 160 -0.30 -9.10 13.35
CA ASN A 160 -0.16 -7.78 13.95
C ASN A 160 1.27 -7.60 14.49
N TYR A 161 2.26 -7.56 13.59
CA TYR A 161 3.68 -7.61 13.95
C TYR A 161 4.17 -6.42 14.79
N ILE A 162 3.56 -5.23 14.62
CA ILE A 162 3.87 -4.07 15.47
C ILE A 162 3.50 -4.34 16.93
N ALA A 163 2.30 -4.89 17.17
CA ALA A 163 1.83 -5.17 18.52
C ALA A 163 2.59 -6.36 19.13
N ALA A 164 2.86 -7.38 18.33
CA ALA A 164 3.67 -8.53 18.73
C ALA A 164 5.09 -8.10 19.15
N LEU A 165 5.76 -7.30 18.31
CA LEU A 165 7.10 -6.80 18.60
C LEU A 165 7.14 -5.99 19.90
N ARG A 166 6.17 -5.10 20.13
CA ARG A 166 6.08 -4.35 21.39
C ARG A 166 5.96 -5.28 22.59
N GLY A 167 5.15 -6.33 22.48
CA GLY A 167 4.98 -7.34 23.53
C GLY A 167 6.29 -8.09 23.80
N PHE A 168 6.99 -8.51 22.75
CA PHE A 168 8.30 -9.17 22.85
C PHE A 168 9.37 -8.26 23.48
N GLU A 169 9.44 -7.00 23.08
CA GLU A 169 10.40 -6.02 23.64
C GLU A 169 10.09 -5.64 25.10
N SER A 170 8.85 -5.84 25.56
CA SER A 170 8.46 -5.59 26.95
C SER A 170 8.86 -6.72 27.92
N ALA A 171 9.31 -7.86 27.40
CA ALA A 171 9.70 -8.99 28.22
C ALA A 171 10.96 -8.67 29.06
N PRO A 172 11.02 -9.10 30.33
CA PRO A 172 12.14 -8.77 31.23
C PRO A 172 13.45 -9.44 30.80
N THR A 173 13.37 -10.52 30.04
CA THR A 173 14.51 -11.31 29.58
C THR A 173 14.35 -11.61 28.09
N LEU A 174 15.38 -11.32 27.31
CA LEU A 174 15.43 -11.66 25.90
C LEU A 174 15.81 -13.13 25.73
N THR A 175 14.80 -14.01 25.68
CA THR A 175 14.99 -15.46 25.44
C THR A 175 15.29 -15.74 23.96
N GLU A 176 15.78 -16.95 23.66
CA GLU A 176 15.98 -17.40 22.27
C GLU A 176 14.69 -17.28 21.43
N GLU A 177 13.56 -17.68 22.01
CA GLU A 177 12.24 -17.59 21.40
C GLU A 177 11.85 -16.13 21.13
N ILE A 178 12.00 -15.24 22.11
CA ILE A 178 11.68 -13.82 21.96
C ILE A 178 12.56 -13.18 20.89
N SER A 179 13.87 -13.44 20.90
CA SER A 179 14.80 -12.97 19.86
C SER A 179 14.37 -13.44 18.47
N PHE A 180 14.09 -14.73 18.32
CA PHE A 180 13.72 -15.31 17.04
C PHE A 180 12.43 -14.70 16.49
N PHE A 181 11.36 -14.68 17.27
CA PHE A 181 10.08 -14.13 16.81
C PHE A 181 10.10 -12.61 16.64
N SER A 182 10.90 -11.88 17.42
CA SER A 182 11.15 -10.45 17.18
C SER A 182 11.82 -10.22 15.83
N ALA A 183 12.78 -11.07 15.44
CA ALA A 183 13.41 -10.99 14.14
C ALA A 183 12.41 -11.16 12.98
N ILE A 184 11.48 -12.11 13.11
CA ILE A 184 10.44 -12.30 12.11
C ILE A 184 9.55 -11.05 12.05
N CYS A 185 9.15 -10.48 13.18
CA CYS A 185 8.40 -9.22 13.20
C CYS A 185 9.18 -8.10 12.48
N TYR A 186 10.48 -7.94 12.71
CA TYR A 186 11.27 -6.93 12.01
C TYR A 186 11.30 -7.17 10.49
N LEU A 187 11.43 -8.42 10.02
CA LEU A 187 11.37 -8.74 8.58
C LEU A 187 10.02 -8.39 7.96
N GLU A 188 8.92 -8.68 8.64
CA GLU A 188 7.56 -8.33 8.23
C GLU A 188 7.32 -6.81 8.21
N LEU A 189 8.00 -6.10 9.10
CA LEU A 189 7.98 -4.63 9.17
C LEU A 189 9.02 -3.97 8.25
N ASN A 190 9.64 -4.75 7.36
CA ASN A 190 10.62 -4.28 6.38
C ASN A 190 11.86 -3.63 7.03
N ASP A 191 12.30 -4.17 8.15
CA ASP A 191 13.48 -3.75 8.93
C ASP A 191 14.49 -4.91 9.03
N PRO A 192 15.20 -5.24 7.93
CA PRO A 192 16.11 -6.38 7.91
C PRO A 192 17.35 -6.18 8.81
N GLU A 193 17.77 -4.95 9.09
CA GLU A 193 18.92 -4.66 9.94
C GLU A 193 18.68 -5.09 11.40
N ASN A 194 17.53 -4.73 11.96
CA ASN A 194 17.17 -5.20 13.31
C ASN A 194 16.90 -6.70 13.34
N ALA A 195 16.35 -7.28 12.26
CA ALA A 195 16.20 -8.73 12.16
C ALA A 195 17.56 -9.45 12.23
N ILE A 196 18.56 -8.97 11.47
CA ILE A 196 19.94 -9.51 11.51
C ILE A 196 20.50 -9.43 12.93
N ALA A 197 20.34 -8.30 13.61
CA ALA A 197 20.83 -8.12 14.98
C ALA A 197 20.21 -9.10 15.99
N ARG A 198 18.94 -9.52 15.77
CA ARG A 198 18.27 -10.52 16.61
C ARG A 198 18.65 -11.97 16.25
N LEU A 199 18.96 -12.24 14.98
CA LEU A 199 19.23 -13.61 14.49
C LEU A 199 20.68 -14.02 14.65
N LEU A 200 21.64 -13.11 14.45
CA LEU A 200 23.06 -13.42 14.48
C LEU A 200 23.49 -14.11 15.78
N PRO A 201 23.09 -13.64 16.99
CA PRO A 201 23.45 -14.32 18.24
C PRO A 201 22.87 -15.74 18.34
N LEU A 202 21.69 -15.99 17.76
CA LEU A 202 21.08 -17.32 17.76
C LEU A 202 21.85 -18.30 16.88
N VAL A 203 22.41 -17.82 15.76
CA VAL A 203 23.26 -18.60 14.86
C VAL A 203 24.63 -18.87 15.50
N GLU A 204 25.22 -17.89 16.17
CA GLU A 204 26.51 -18.02 16.86
C GLU A 204 26.50 -19.04 18.01
N MET A 205 25.35 -19.27 18.63
CA MET A 205 25.19 -20.31 19.65
C MET A 205 25.26 -21.74 19.09
N GLY A 206 25.11 -21.92 17.77
CA GLY A 206 25.17 -23.23 17.11
C GLY A 206 24.14 -24.21 17.65
N ASP A 207 24.46 -25.50 17.65
CA ASP A 207 23.58 -26.60 18.08
C ASP A 207 23.05 -26.52 19.52
N LYS A 208 23.58 -25.59 20.35
CA LYS A 208 23.07 -25.34 21.69
C LYS A 208 21.75 -24.56 21.70
N CYS A 209 21.46 -23.83 20.62
CA CYS A 209 20.26 -23.03 20.45
C CYS A 209 19.18 -23.84 19.74
N LEU A 210 17.97 -23.92 20.32
CA LEU A 210 16.86 -24.66 19.72
C LEU A 210 16.45 -24.07 18.36
N TYR A 211 16.68 -22.78 18.18
CA TYR A 211 16.34 -21.99 17.01
C TYR A 211 17.48 -21.88 16.01
N PHE A 212 18.62 -22.57 16.18
CA PHE A 212 19.80 -22.42 15.33
C PHE A 212 19.52 -22.53 13.83
N GLN A 213 18.98 -23.67 13.38
CA GLN A 213 18.72 -23.90 11.95
C GLN A 213 17.66 -22.94 11.37
N PRO A 214 16.50 -22.71 12.02
CA PRO A 214 15.59 -21.65 11.60
C PRO A 214 16.23 -20.27 11.58
N ALA A 215 17.00 -19.90 12.60
CA ALA A 215 17.62 -18.59 12.71
C ALA A 215 18.59 -18.35 11.55
N GLU A 216 19.37 -19.36 11.18
CA GLU A 216 20.29 -19.26 10.05
C GLU A 216 19.56 -19.09 8.71
N TRP A 217 18.44 -19.80 8.52
CA TRP A 217 17.57 -19.60 7.37
C TRP A 217 17.04 -18.17 7.30
N TYR A 218 16.41 -17.66 8.37
CA TYR A 218 15.86 -16.30 8.38
C TYR A 218 16.94 -15.23 8.31
N LEU A 219 18.15 -15.51 8.80
CA LEU A 219 19.29 -14.62 8.66
C LEU A 219 19.68 -14.47 7.18
N SER A 220 19.68 -15.58 6.44
CA SER A 220 19.91 -15.55 5.00
C SER A 220 18.83 -14.75 4.26
N MET A 221 17.57 -14.85 4.67
CA MET A 221 16.47 -14.05 4.11
C MET A 221 16.65 -12.57 4.41
N ALA A 222 17.06 -12.22 5.64
CA ALA A 222 17.35 -10.84 6.02
C ALA A 222 18.50 -10.25 5.19
N TYR A 223 19.54 -11.04 4.88
CA TYR A 223 20.63 -10.63 4.01
C TYR A 223 20.18 -10.44 2.55
N LEU A 224 19.30 -11.29 2.04
CA LEU A 224 18.72 -11.10 0.69
C LEU A 224 17.93 -9.79 0.62
N LYS A 225 17.07 -9.55 1.62
CA LYS A 225 16.23 -8.35 1.72
C LYS A 225 17.03 -7.06 1.90
N SER A 226 18.15 -7.11 2.62
CA SER A 226 19.07 -5.96 2.79
C SER A 226 20.16 -5.89 1.72
N HIS A 227 20.05 -6.67 0.63
CA HIS A 227 21.00 -6.70 -0.49
C HIS A 227 22.46 -7.04 -0.10
N GLN A 228 22.67 -7.77 1.00
CA GLN A 228 23.99 -8.20 1.48
C GLN A 228 24.37 -9.56 0.85
N LYS A 229 24.77 -9.53 -0.43
CA LYS A 229 25.00 -10.75 -1.23
C LYS A 229 26.02 -11.71 -0.59
N GLU A 230 27.16 -11.22 -0.15
CA GLU A 230 28.25 -12.04 0.39
C GLU A 230 27.82 -12.76 1.67
N ASN A 231 27.11 -12.06 2.54
CA ASN A 231 26.59 -12.61 3.80
C ASN A 231 25.46 -13.63 3.55
N ALA A 232 24.59 -13.37 2.57
CA ALA A 232 23.59 -14.32 2.12
C ALA A 232 24.23 -15.61 1.59
N LEU A 233 25.20 -15.50 0.67
CA LEU A 233 25.93 -16.64 0.12
C LEU A 233 26.61 -17.47 1.22
N SER A 234 27.30 -16.81 2.16
CA SER A 234 27.96 -17.49 3.27
C SER A 234 26.96 -18.26 4.13
N SER A 235 25.83 -17.64 4.50
CA SER A 235 24.82 -18.29 5.34
C SER A 235 24.12 -19.44 4.62
N LEU A 236 23.75 -19.26 3.35
CA LEU A 236 23.12 -20.31 2.55
C LEU A 236 24.04 -21.53 2.36
N LYS A 237 25.36 -21.33 2.21
CA LYS A 237 26.33 -22.43 2.12
C LYS A 237 26.36 -23.27 3.40
N ARG A 238 26.39 -22.62 4.57
CA ARG A 238 26.34 -23.32 5.87
C ARG A 238 25.04 -24.10 6.07
N ILE A 239 23.91 -23.56 5.60
CA ILE A 239 22.61 -24.26 5.63
C ILE A 239 22.65 -25.53 4.78
N VAL A 240 23.25 -25.47 3.59
CA VAL A 240 23.43 -26.65 2.72
C VAL A 240 24.36 -27.68 3.36
N GLU A 241 25.46 -27.25 3.98
CA GLU A 241 26.41 -28.14 4.66
C GLU A 241 25.80 -28.87 5.87
N THR A 242 24.84 -28.23 6.55
CA THR A 242 24.15 -28.81 7.71
C THR A 242 23.15 -29.91 7.32
N ASP A 243 22.79 -30.02 6.03
CA ASP A 243 21.86 -31.02 5.48
C ASP A 243 20.52 -31.12 6.23
N GLY A 244 19.97 -29.94 6.59
CA GLY A 244 18.74 -29.80 7.37
C GLY A 244 17.50 -29.50 6.52
N PHE A 245 16.39 -29.17 7.20
CA PHE A 245 15.10 -28.86 6.56
C PHE A 245 15.16 -27.78 5.47
N TYR A 246 16.08 -26.82 5.59
CA TYR A 246 16.24 -25.71 4.66
C TYR A 246 17.27 -25.96 3.54
N ALA A 247 17.98 -27.09 3.53
CA ALA A 247 19.11 -27.33 2.63
C ALA A 247 18.71 -27.25 1.14
N GLU A 248 17.62 -27.92 0.74
CA GLU A 248 17.14 -27.90 -0.64
C GLU A 248 16.74 -26.48 -1.10
N LYS A 249 16.04 -25.72 -0.24
CA LYS A 249 15.68 -24.33 -0.54
C LYS A 249 16.93 -23.45 -0.66
N ALA A 250 17.89 -23.61 0.26
CA ALA A 250 19.13 -22.83 0.26
C ALA A 250 19.97 -23.08 -1.00
N LYS A 251 20.09 -24.36 -1.42
CA LYS A 251 20.77 -24.74 -2.66
C LYS A 251 20.14 -24.08 -3.88
N ALA A 252 18.81 -24.10 -3.98
CA ALA A 252 18.09 -23.49 -5.09
C ALA A 252 18.23 -21.95 -5.14
N ILE A 253 18.54 -21.29 -4.01
CA ILE A 253 18.87 -19.85 -3.97
C ILE A 253 20.31 -19.63 -4.40
N LEU A 254 21.26 -20.44 -3.90
CA LEU A 254 22.68 -20.35 -4.27
C LEU A 254 22.88 -20.44 -5.78
N ASP A 255 22.26 -21.44 -6.42
CA ASP A 255 22.35 -21.64 -7.87
C ASP A 255 21.90 -20.38 -8.64
N LYS A 256 20.90 -19.65 -8.13
CA LYS A 256 20.38 -18.42 -8.76
C LYS A 256 21.24 -17.18 -8.49
N LEU A 257 22.00 -17.16 -7.40
CA LEU A 257 22.86 -16.03 -7.01
C LEU A 257 24.27 -16.09 -7.61
N GLU A 258 24.76 -17.30 -7.89
CA GLU A 258 26.09 -17.56 -8.45
C GLU A 258 26.11 -17.59 -10.00
N GLU A 259 24.95 -17.69 -10.65
CA GLU A 259 24.76 -17.46 -12.11
C GLU A 259 24.82 -15.97 -12.50
#